data_AF-A0A7K4CPJ0-F1
#
_entry.id   AF-A0A7K4CPJ0-F1
#
_cell.length_a   1.000
_cell.length_b   1.000
_cell.length_c   1.000
_cell.angle_alpha   90.00
_cell.angle_beta   90.00
_cell.angle_gamma   90.00
#
_symmetry.space_group_name_H-M   'P 1'
#
loop_
_entity.id
_entity.type
_entity.pdbx_description
1 polymer ?
#
loop_
_entity_poly.entity_id
_entity_poly.type
_entity_poly.pdbx_seq_one_letter_code
_entity_poly.pdbx_strand_id
1 'polypeptide(L)'
;MQDLKDIVRKYTLINAAKYNGTAQAGSVLSSIMGEMKELRSRAKEVKPLVEAAVNVVNAMSIDQVMTELATLGVDADNLGSKRKEEKEGLPPLPGLDRIKDKPVFRMAPFPSGPLHIGNARMVVLNDEYAKMTGGKLILAFDDTIGAMKKKIEEDDSGAKFVLPEAYDMIREGLTWLGVKWHEEVYKSERMPIYYDYCKKLIQMGEVYACTCEPETFKGFKDAKKACPHRAQAVEDAMEGFQKMLDGGYEEGS
;
A
#
# COMPACT_ATOMS: atom_id res chain seq x y z
N MET A 1 2.84 47.44 8.94
CA MET A 1 3.32 46.17 8.35
C MET A 1 4.48 45.71 9.21
N GLN A 2 4.42 44.52 9.78
CA GLN A 2 5.53 43.96 10.56
C GLN A 2 6.69 43.67 9.61
N ASP A 3 7.93 44.02 9.99
CA ASP A 3 9.10 43.76 9.14
C ASP A 3 9.24 42.25 8.92
N LEU A 4 9.61 41.84 7.70
CA LEU A 4 9.83 40.44 7.36
C LEU A 4 10.91 39.80 8.25
N LYS A 5 11.88 40.61 8.69
CA LYS A 5 12.91 40.18 9.65
C LYS A 5 12.33 39.89 11.03
N ASP A 6 11.37 40.69 11.50
CA ASP A 6 10.71 40.47 12.79
C ASP A 6 9.87 39.19 12.79
N ILE A 7 9.17 38.93 11.67
CA ILE A 7 8.44 37.69 11.45
C ILE A 7 9.42 36.50 11.53
N VAL A 8 10.47 36.52 10.73
CA VAL A 8 11.46 35.44 10.72
C VAL A 8 12.09 35.23 12.09
N ARG A 9 12.43 36.31 12.81
CA ARG A 9 13.02 36.22 14.14
C ARG A 9 12.05 35.62 15.16
N LYS A 10 10.78 36.06 15.17
CA LYS A 10 9.73 35.50 16.03
C LYS A 10 9.58 33.98 15.83
N TYR A 11 9.43 33.52 14.59
CA TYR A 11 9.26 32.07 14.33
C TYR A 11 10.53 31.26 14.60
N THR A 12 11.71 31.85 14.42
CA THR A 12 12.98 31.21 14.79
C THR A 12 13.08 31.02 16.31
N LEU A 13 12.77 32.05 17.10
CA LEU A 13 12.76 31.98 18.56
C LEU A 13 11.73 30.95 19.06
N ILE A 14 10.53 30.93 18.48
CA ILE A 14 9.48 29.95 18.81
C ILE A 14 9.98 28.52 18.56
N ASN A 15 10.67 28.30 17.43
CA ASN A 15 11.23 26.99 17.13
C ASN A 15 12.34 26.61 18.12
N ALA A 16 13.26 27.53 18.43
CA ALA A 16 14.30 27.28 19.43
C ALA A 16 13.74 26.93 20.81
N ALA A 17 12.73 27.67 21.29
CA ALA A 17 12.09 27.37 22.58
C ALA A 17 11.43 25.99 22.62
N LYS A 18 10.81 25.55 21.51
CA LYS A 18 10.23 24.20 21.40
C LYS A 18 11.27 23.07 21.46
N TYR A 19 12.51 23.34 21.08
CA TYR A 19 13.57 22.35 20.95
C TYR A 19 14.80 22.72 21.81
N ASN A 20 14.54 23.22 23.02
CA ASN A 20 15.54 23.45 24.06
C ASN A 20 16.75 24.30 23.61
N GLY A 21 16.47 25.38 22.88
CA GLY A 21 17.47 26.38 22.44
C GLY A 21 17.96 26.18 21.01
N THR A 22 17.52 25.13 20.30
CA THR A 22 17.97 24.86 18.93
C THR A 22 16.86 25.09 17.91
N ALA A 23 17.05 26.03 17.00
CA ALA A 23 16.21 26.25 15.83
C ALA A 23 16.73 25.49 14.59
N GLN A 24 15.81 25.07 13.73
CA GLN A 24 16.08 24.43 12.44
C GLN A 24 15.43 25.20 11.29
N ALA A 25 16.23 25.60 10.30
CA ALA A 25 15.78 26.45 9.19
C ALA A 25 14.59 25.85 8.41
N GLY A 26 14.58 24.54 8.15
CA GLY A 26 13.48 23.87 7.46
C GLY A 26 12.16 23.93 8.23
N SER A 27 12.21 23.72 9.54
CA SER A 27 11.05 23.76 10.45
C SER A 27 10.50 25.18 10.61
N VAL A 28 11.38 26.17 10.74
CA VAL A 28 11.01 27.59 10.80
C VAL A 28 10.37 28.04 9.49
N LEU A 29 11.00 27.74 8.35
CA LEU A 29 10.47 28.10 7.03
C LEU A 29 9.09 27.47 6.80
N SER A 30 8.92 26.19 7.13
CA SER A 30 7.64 25.49 6.99
C SER A 30 6.54 26.10 7.88
N SER A 31 6.90 26.53 9.09
CA SER A 31 5.96 27.18 10.01
C SER A 31 5.47 28.53 9.47
N ILE A 32 6.40 29.37 8.98
CA ILE A 32 6.08 30.66 8.34
C ILE A 32 5.17 30.43 7.12
N MET A 33 5.49 29.47 6.24
CA MET A 33 4.68 29.19 5.03
C MET A 33 3.31 28.57 5.35
N GLY A 34 3.18 27.91 6.51
CA GLY A 34 1.94 27.34 7.01
C GLY A 34 0.96 28.42 7.48
N GLU A 35 1.47 29.39 8.24
CA GLU A 35 0.67 30.43 8.91
C GLU A 35 0.46 31.67 8.02
N MET A 36 1.47 32.05 7.22
CA MET A 36 1.47 33.21 6.32
C MET A 36 1.49 32.77 4.86
N LYS A 37 0.29 32.48 4.33
CA LYS A 37 0.12 31.94 2.96
C LYS A 37 0.64 32.89 1.87
N GLU A 38 0.59 34.19 2.12
CA GLU A 38 1.08 35.26 1.25
C GLU A 38 2.60 35.26 1.05
N LEU A 39 3.36 34.68 1.99
CA LEU A 39 4.81 34.58 1.88
C LEU A 39 5.29 33.38 1.04
N ARG A 40 4.38 32.48 0.63
CA ARG A 40 4.72 31.29 -0.17
C ARG A 40 5.34 31.65 -1.52
N SER A 41 4.84 32.68 -2.18
CA SER A 41 5.39 33.18 -3.45
C SER A 41 6.78 33.82 -3.29
N ARG A 42 7.14 34.21 -2.06
CA ARG A 42 8.40 34.88 -1.69
C ARG A 42 9.36 33.96 -0.94
N ALA A 43 9.15 32.64 -0.94
CA ALA A 43 9.97 31.69 -0.19
C ALA A 43 11.48 31.81 -0.46
N LYS A 44 11.88 32.16 -1.71
CA LYS A 44 13.28 32.38 -2.08
C LYS A 44 13.92 33.59 -1.37
N GLU A 45 13.13 34.60 -1.03
CA GLU A 45 13.56 35.78 -0.27
C GLU A 45 13.58 35.49 1.24
N VAL A 46 12.62 34.71 1.75
CA VAL A 46 12.50 34.37 3.17
C VAL A 46 13.58 33.39 3.62
N LYS A 47 13.97 32.43 2.77
CA LYS A 47 14.94 31.38 3.08
C LYS A 47 16.28 31.91 3.64
N PRO A 48 17.01 32.84 2.97
CA PRO A 48 18.29 33.33 3.49
C PRO A 48 18.13 34.10 4.82
N LEU A 49 17.00 34.77 5.03
CA LEU A 49 16.71 35.44 6.31
C LEU A 49 16.52 34.42 7.44
N VAL A 50 15.84 33.32 7.16
CA VAL A 50 15.65 32.22 8.13
C VAL A 50 16.99 31.57 8.48
N GLU A 51 17.84 31.28 7.49
CA GLU A 51 19.16 30.70 7.73
C GLU A 51 20.03 31.62 8.60
N ALA A 52 20.03 32.93 8.31
CA ALA A 52 20.74 33.91 9.12
C ALA A 52 20.18 33.99 10.55
N ALA A 53 18.85 34.02 10.72
CA ALA A 53 18.22 34.10 12.03
C ALA A 53 18.48 32.84 12.87
N VAL A 54 18.47 31.65 12.27
CA VAL A 54 18.76 30.38 12.96
C VAL A 54 20.18 30.39 13.52
N ASN A 55 21.16 30.85 12.75
CA ASN A 55 22.54 30.95 13.24
C ASN A 55 22.66 31.87 14.45
N VAL A 56 21.96 33.01 14.44
CA VAL A 56 21.96 33.95 15.56
C VAL A 56 21.27 33.35 16.78
N VAL A 57 20.09 32.76 16.60
CA VAL A 57 19.31 32.21 17.72
C VAL A 57 19.98 30.98 18.33
N ASN A 58 20.62 30.12 17.54
CA ASN A 58 21.35 28.96 18.06
C ASN A 58 22.63 29.32 18.82
N ALA A 59 23.10 30.57 18.71
CA ALA A 59 24.21 31.09 19.52
C ALA A 59 23.75 31.66 20.88
N MET A 60 22.45 31.78 21.11
CA MET A 60 21.88 32.27 22.37
C MET A 60 21.69 31.12 23.38
N SER A 61 21.70 31.45 24.67
CA SER A 61 21.25 30.50 25.69
C SER A 61 19.73 30.35 25.67
N ILE A 62 19.22 29.24 26.22
CA ILE A 62 17.77 29.05 26.35
C ILE A 62 17.11 30.18 27.15
N ASP A 63 17.75 30.67 28.21
CA ASP A 63 17.22 31.79 29.01
C ASP A 63 17.10 33.08 28.19
N GLN A 64 18.06 33.34 27.30
CA GLN A 64 18.02 34.50 26.40
C GLN A 64 16.88 34.34 25.37
N VAL A 65 16.69 33.14 24.82
CA VAL A 65 15.60 32.84 23.88
C VAL A 65 14.24 33.03 24.55
N MET A 66 14.06 32.52 25.77
CA MET A 66 12.81 32.64 26.54
C MET A 66 12.53 34.10 26.92
N THR A 67 13.56 34.84 27.35
CA THR A 67 13.45 36.27 27.65
C THR A 67 13.01 37.06 26.41
N GLU A 68 13.60 36.77 25.25
CA GLU A 68 13.27 37.48 24.01
C GLU A 68 11.89 37.08 23.46
N LEU A 69 11.43 35.84 23.68
CA LEU A 69 10.05 35.48 23.36
C LEU A 69 9.03 36.21 24.22
N ALA A 70 9.33 36.38 25.50
CA ALA A 70 8.46 37.11 26.43
C ALA A 70 8.30 38.59 26.01
N THR A 71 9.37 39.24 25.52
CA THR A 71 9.28 40.62 25.02
C THR A 71 8.43 40.73 23.75
N LEU A 72 8.30 39.66 22.98
CA LEU A 72 7.42 39.56 21.81
C LEU A 72 5.96 39.20 22.18
N GLY A 73 5.64 39.10 23.47
CA GLY A 73 4.30 38.73 23.95
C GLY A 73 3.92 37.29 23.63
N VAL A 74 4.91 36.40 23.43
CA VAL A 74 4.68 34.99 23.16
C VAL A 74 4.79 34.22 24.48
N ASP A 75 3.71 33.58 24.89
CA ASP A 75 3.69 32.67 26.02
C ASP A 75 4.48 31.39 25.66
N ALA A 76 5.75 31.37 26.08
CA ALA A 76 6.67 30.28 25.79
C ALA A 76 6.25 28.96 26.44
N ASP A 77 5.57 29.01 27.59
CA ASP A 77 5.10 27.84 28.34
C ASP A 77 3.90 27.17 27.65
N ASN A 78 3.19 27.91 26.81
CA ASN A 78 2.03 27.44 26.05
C ASN A 78 2.29 27.38 24.54
N LEU A 79 3.56 27.31 24.12
CA LEU A 79 3.93 27.28 22.70
C LEU A 79 3.45 26.05 21.94
N GLY A 80 2.75 25.13 22.60
CA GLY A 80 2.10 24.00 21.97
C GLY A 80 3.12 23.19 21.17
N SER A 81 3.79 22.24 21.83
CA SER A 81 4.11 21.05 21.08
C SER A 81 2.75 20.43 20.73
N LYS A 82 2.23 20.73 19.53
CA LYS A 82 1.45 19.71 18.84
C LYS A 82 2.47 18.64 18.47
N ARG A 83 3.03 17.95 19.47
CA ARG A 83 3.47 16.59 19.31
C ARG A 83 2.17 15.92 18.89
N LYS A 84 2.00 15.78 17.57
CA LYS A 84 0.88 15.03 17.02
C LYS A 84 0.96 13.73 17.78
N GLU A 85 0.02 13.47 18.69
CA GLU A 85 0.00 12.22 19.43
C GLU A 85 0.21 11.15 18.37
N GLU A 86 1.36 10.49 18.41
CA GLU A 86 1.60 9.34 17.56
C GLU A 86 0.54 8.37 18.02
N LYS A 87 -0.54 8.28 17.25
CA LYS A 87 -1.60 7.33 17.53
C LYS A 87 -0.92 5.97 17.46
N GLU A 88 -0.75 5.36 18.63
CA GLU A 88 -0.20 4.02 18.75
C GLU A 88 -1.16 3.06 18.04
N GLY A 89 -0.60 2.17 17.21
CA GLY A 89 -1.36 1.14 16.51
C GLY A 89 -1.84 1.53 15.11
N LEU A 90 -2.64 0.62 14.54
CA LEU A 90 -3.14 0.75 13.17
C LEU A 90 -4.39 1.64 13.12
N PRO A 91 -4.58 2.42 12.03
CA PRO A 91 -5.79 3.20 11.85
C PRO A 91 -7.02 2.26 11.75
N PRO A 92 -8.22 2.72 12.12
CA PRO A 92 -9.42 1.91 11.95
C PRO A 92 -9.67 1.61 10.47
N LEU A 93 -10.13 0.39 10.17
CA LEU A 93 -10.48 0.01 8.80
C LEU A 93 -11.73 0.77 8.33
N PRO A 94 -11.72 1.34 7.12
CA PRO A 94 -12.90 1.97 6.56
C PRO A 94 -14.06 0.99 6.44
N GLY A 95 -15.26 1.40 6.86
CA GLY A 95 -16.48 0.59 6.72
C GLY A 95 -16.59 -0.60 7.68
N LEU A 96 -15.71 -0.70 8.68
CA LEU A 96 -15.78 -1.73 9.71
C LEU A 96 -17.11 -1.72 10.48
N ASP A 97 -17.69 -0.53 10.66
CA ASP A 97 -19.02 -0.28 11.24
C ASP A 97 -20.17 -0.92 10.45
N ARG A 98 -19.97 -1.22 9.17
CA ARG A 98 -20.98 -1.83 8.28
C ARG A 98 -20.96 -3.35 8.31
N ILE A 99 -19.93 -3.96 8.90
CA ILE A 99 -19.79 -5.41 8.96
C ILE A 99 -20.61 -5.91 10.16
N LYS A 100 -21.67 -6.69 9.88
CA LYS A 100 -22.55 -7.25 10.91
C LYS A 100 -21.89 -8.39 11.69
N ASP A 101 -21.10 -9.21 10.99
CA ASP A 101 -20.38 -10.34 11.54
C ASP A 101 -18.93 -9.99 11.86
N LYS A 102 -18.20 -10.93 12.47
CA LYS A 102 -16.76 -10.75 12.69
C LYS A 102 -16.02 -10.63 11.35
N PRO A 103 -15.15 -9.61 11.17
CA PRO A 103 -14.39 -9.45 9.95
C PRO A 103 -13.51 -10.67 9.63
N VAL A 104 -13.32 -10.93 8.34
CA VAL A 104 -12.47 -12.03 7.85
C VAL A 104 -11.36 -11.44 6.98
N PHE A 105 -10.13 -11.72 7.36
CA PHE A 105 -8.90 -11.34 6.68
C PHE A 105 -8.31 -12.56 5.98
N ARG A 106 -7.47 -12.33 4.98
CA ARG A 106 -6.68 -13.41 4.39
C ARG A 106 -5.29 -12.98 3.98
N MET A 107 -4.37 -13.91 4.13
CA MET A 107 -3.08 -13.93 3.45
C MET A 107 -3.20 -14.84 2.25
N ALA A 108 -2.68 -14.43 1.09
CA ALA A 108 -2.74 -15.24 -0.12
C ALA A 108 -1.37 -15.40 -0.79
N PRO A 109 -0.45 -16.17 -0.17
CA PRO A 109 0.87 -16.39 -0.75
C PRO A 109 0.79 -17.35 -1.95
N PHE A 110 1.57 -17.05 -2.98
CA PHE A 110 1.88 -18.00 -4.04
C PHE A 110 3.00 -18.93 -3.55
N PRO A 111 2.83 -20.26 -3.54
CA PRO A 111 3.80 -21.19 -2.99
C PRO A 111 4.98 -21.44 -3.95
N SER A 112 5.76 -20.41 -4.30
CA SER A 112 7.00 -20.54 -5.09
C SER A 112 8.27 -20.71 -4.26
N GLY A 113 8.17 -20.61 -2.94
CA GLY A 113 9.31 -20.62 -2.03
C GLY A 113 8.95 -20.06 -0.65
N PRO A 114 9.95 -19.86 0.23
CA PRO A 114 9.73 -19.31 1.56
C PRO A 114 9.27 -17.84 1.50
N LEU A 115 8.61 -17.39 2.56
CA LEU A 115 8.26 -15.97 2.73
C LEU A 115 9.53 -15.12 2.91
N HIS A 116 9.55 -13.94 2.30
CA HIS A 116 10.58 -12.92 2.50
C HIS A 116 10.03 -11.70 3.24
N ILE A 117 10.89 -10.75 3.61
CA ILE A 117 10.51 -9.55 4.39
C ILE A 117 9.36 -8.73 3.78
N GLY A 118 9.26 -8.70 2.45
CA GLY A 118 8.13 -8.06 1.75
C GLY A 118 6.77 -8.69 2.07
N ASN A 119 6.71 -10.00 2.31
CA ASN A 119 5.47 -10.68 2.71
C ASN A 119 5.12 -10.36 4.17
N ALA A 120 6.13 -10.24 5.04
CA ALA A 120 5.95 -10.02 6.47
C ALA A 120 5.07 -8.79 6.75
N ARG A 121 5.23 -7.70 5.99
CA ARG A 121 4.38 -6.51 6.12
C ARG A 121 2.89 -6.82 5.93
N MET A 122 2.54 -7.53 4.85
CA MET A 122 1.15 -7.87 4.56
C MET A 122 0.59 -8.84 5.62
N VAL A 123 1.39 -9.84 5.97
CA VAL A 123 1.07 -10.86 6.97
C VAL A 123 0.76 -10.22 8.33
N VAL A 124 1.70 -9.46 8.86
CA VAL A 124 1.59 -8.82 10.19
C VAL A 124 0.42 -7.84 10.22
N LEU A 125 0.22 -7.05 9.17
CA LEU A 125 -0.92 -6.12 9.13
C LEU A 125 -2.27 -6.84 9.17
N ASN A 126 -2.45 -7.91 8.40
CA ASN A 126 -3.71 -8.66 8.42
C ASN A 126 -3.93 -9.38 9.75
N ASP A 127 -2.87 -9.92 10.36
CA ASP A 127 -2.91 -10.55 11.68
C ASP A 127 -3.28 -9.55 12.78
N GLU A 128 -2.64 -8.37 12.80
CA GLU A 128 -2.95 -7.32 13.77
C GLU A 128 -4.39 -6.81 13.60
N TYR A 129 -4.88 -6.61 12.38
CA TYR A 129 -6.29 -6.26 12.19
C TYR A 129 -7.25 -7.37 12.63
N ALA A 130 -6.92 -8.64 12.40
CA ALA A 130 -7.72 -9.75 12.90
C ALA A 130 -7.79 -9.74 14.43
N LYS A 131 -6.66 -9.54 15.12
CA LYS A 131 -6.60 -9.42 16.59
C LYS A 131 -7.40 -8.21 17.10
N MET A 132 -7.17 -7.02 16.53
CA MET A 132 -7.83 -5.77 16.93
C MET A 132 -9.36 -5.84 16.80
N THR A 133 -9.86 -6.60 15.82
CA THR A 133 -11.31 -6.72 15.56
C THR A 133 -11.94 -7.99 16.12
N GLY A 134 -11.15 -8.89 16.71
CA GLY A 134 -11.60 -10.23 17.08
C GLY A 134 -12.08 -11.06 15.90
N GLY A 135 -11.60 -10.72 14.69
CA GLY A 135 -11.92 -11.35 13.41
C GLY A 135 -11.16 -12.66 13.18
N LYS A 136 -11.31 -13.20 11.97
CA LYS A 136 -10.59 -14.41 11.53
C LYS A 136 -9.53 -14.07 10.51
N LEU A 137 -8.45 -14.85 10.49
CA LEU A 137 -7.39 -14.79 9.49
C LEU A 137 -7.31 -16.12 8.75
N ILE A 138 -7.43 -16.10 7.43
CA ILE A 138 -7.33 -17.28 6.56
C ILE A 138 -5.97 -17.29 5.85
N LEU A 139 -5.34 -18.47 5.77
CA LEU A 139 -4.20 -18.71 4.90
C LEU A 139 -4.69 -19.36 3.59
N ALA A 140 -4.80 -18.56 2.54
CA ALA A 140 -5.34 -18.99 1.25
C ALA A 140 -4.22 -19.16 0.21
N PHE A 141 -3.68 -20.37 0.05
CA PHE A 141 -2.63 -20.65 -0.94
C PHE A 141 -3.13 -20.34 -2.36
N ASP A 142 -2.42 -19.45 -3.05
CA ASP A 142 -2.76 -19.02 -4.41
C ASP A 142 -2.13 -19.94 -5.46
N ASP A 143 -2.43 -21.23 -5.39
CA ASP A 143 -1.73 -22.29 -6.12
C ASP A 143 -2.36 -22.66 -7.47
N THR A 144 -2.95 -21.69 -8.16
CA THR A 144 -3.66 -21.92 -9.44
C THR A 144 -2.75 -21.86 -10.66
N ILE A 145 -1.46 -21.54 -10.51
CA ILE A 145 -0.51 -21.52 -11.63
C ILE A 145 0.11 -22.91 -11.79
N GLY A 146 -0.45 -23.69 -12.72
CA GLY A 146 -0.05 -25.06 -13.00
C GLY A 146 1.04 -25.18 -14.08
N ALA A 147 2.16 -24.46 -13.95
CA ALA A 147 3.32 -24.80 -14.79
C ALA A 147 3.86 -26.16 -14.34
N MET A 148 3.61 -27.21 -15.13
CA MET A 148 4.25 -28.50 -14.95
C MET A 148 5.77 -28.29 -14.97
N LYS A 149 6.44 -28.75 -13.92
CA LYS A 149 7.90 -28.71 -13.67
C LYS A 149 8.76 -28.94 -14.93
N LYS A 150 8.24 -29.71 -15.90
CA LYS A 150 8.89 -30.12 -17.15
C LYS A 150 9.16 -29.00 -18.16
N LYS A 151 8.41 -27.89 -18.16
CA LYS A 151 8.69 -26.75 -19.05
C LYS A 151 9.79 -25.81 -18.54
N ILE A 152 10.24 -25.97 -17.29
CA ILE A 152 11.05 -24.98 -16.58
C ILE A 152 12.55 -25.28 -16.67
N GLU A 153 12.95 -26.54 -16.85
CA GLU A 153 14.36 -26.85 -17.14
C GLU A 153 14.81 -26.29 -18.51
N GLU A 154 13.85 -25.96 -19.40
CA GLU A 154 14.10 -25.48 -20.75
C GLU A 154 13.77 -23.99 -20.96
N ASP A 155 13.08 -23.32 -20.02
CA ASP A 155 12.51 -21.98 -20.23
C ASP A 155 13.03 -20.94 -19.22
N ASP A 156 13.84 -19.98 -19.72
CA ASP A 156 14.38 -18.81 -18.99
C ASP A 156 13.33 -17.69 -18.79
N SER A 157 12.04 -18.00 -18.94
CA SER A 157 10.93 -17.03 -18.94
C SER A 157 10.54 -16.47 -17.56
N GLY A 158 11.15 -16.97 -16.48
CA GLY A 158 10.81 -16.53 -15.11
C GLY A 158 9.41 -16.96 -14.64
N ALA A 159 8.85 -18.03 -15.23
CA ALA A 159 7.55 -18.57 -14.86
C ALA A 159 7.49 -18.96 -13.37
N LYS A 160 6.44 -18.49 -12.67
CA LYS A 160 6.17 -18.85 -11.28
C LYS A 160 5.57 -20.26 -11.23
N PHE A 161 6.16 -21.15 -10.42
CA PHE A 161 5.66 -22.51 -10.23
C PHE A 161 5.39 -22.80 -8.76
N VAL A 162 4.48 -23.75 -8.52
CA VAL A 162 4.20 -24.27 -7.19
C VAL A 162 5.35 -25.21 -6.78
N LEU A 163 6.07 -24.83 -5.73
CA LEU A 163 7.06 -25.67 -5.06
C LEU A 163 6.36 -26.37 -3.88
N PRO A 164 6.20 -27.70 -3.88
CA PRO A 164 5.49 -28.42 -2.80
C PRO A 164 6.08 -28.15 -1.41
N GLU A 165 7.40 -27.97 -1.30
CA GLU A 165 8.08 -27.67 -0.05
C GLU A 165 7.74 -26.25 0.46
N ALA A 166 7.32 -25.34 -0.44
CA ALA A 166 6.97 -23.98 -0.07
C ALA A 166 5.72 -23.90 0.82
N TYR A 167 4.79 -24.87 0.74
CA TYR A 167 3.63 -24.89 1.62
C TYR A 167 4.07 -24.95 3.10
N ASP A 168 5.02 -25.82 3.43
CA ASP A 168 5.54 -25.94 4.79
C ASP A 168 6.46 -24.78 5.16
N MET A 169 7.35 -24.34 4.25
CA MET A 169 8.18 -23.16 4.49
C MET A 169 7.37 -21.89 4.77
N ILE A 170 6.21 -21.73 4.11
CA ILE A 170 5.29 -20.62 4.38
C ILE A 170 4.71 -20.75 5.79
N ARG A 171 4.22 -21.93 6.18
CA ARG A 171 3.69 -22.17 7.54
C ARG A 171 4.73 -21.92 8.61
N GLU A 172 5.95 -22.40 8.40
CA GLU A 172 7.08 -22.18 9.29
C GLU A 172 7.41 -20.69 9.43
N GLY A 173 7.48 -19.96 8.31
CA GLY A 173 7.72 -18.52 8.32
C GLY A 173 6.64 -17.73 9.07
N LEU A 174 5.37 -18.09 8.88
CA LEU A 174 4.25 -17.50 9.62
C LEU A 174 4.31 -17.82 11.12
N THR A 175 4.61 -19.07 11.47
CA THR A 175 4.76 -19.52 12.86
C THR A 175 5.91 -18.81 13.54
N TRP A 176 7.04 -18.65 12.85
CA TRP A 176 8.21 -17.91 13.34
C TRP A 176 7.88 -16.43 13.60
N LEU A 177 7.05 -15.81 12.75
CA LEU A 177 6.52 -14.46 12.96
C LEU A 177 5.47 -14.37 14.08
N GLY A 178 5.08 -15.49 14.70
CA GLY A 178 4.04 -15.54 15.74
C GLY A 178 2.63 -15.33 15.21
N VAL A 179 2.42 -15.47 13.90
CA VAL A 179 1.13 -15.25 13.23
C VAL A 179 0.29 -16.52 13.34
N LYS A 180 -0.98 -16.38 13.71
CA LYS A 180 -1.93 -17.49 13.82
C LYS A 180 -3.07 -17.32 12.82
N TRP A 181 -3.28 -18.33 11.98
CA TRP A 181 -4.43 -18.40 11.09
C TRP A 181 -5.45 -19.42 11.60
N HIS A 182 -6.70 -19.28 11.15
CA HIS A 182 -7.86 -20.02 11.62
C HIS A 182 -8.29 -21.12 10.64
N GLU A 183 -7.96 -20.94 9.37
CA GLU A 183 -8.35 -21.83 8.28
C GLU A 183 -7.29 -21.77 7.18
N GLU A 184 -7.05 -22.92 6.54
CA GLU A 184 -6.27 -23.03 5.32
C GLU A 184 -7.19 -23.31 4.14
N VAL A 185 -6.94 -22.64 3.02
CA VAL A 185 -7.69 -22.83 1.79
C VAL A 185 -6.70 -22.95 0.63
N TYR A 186 -6.90 -23.94 -0.23
CA TYR A 186 -6.15 -24.10 -1.47
C TYR A 186 -7.03 -23.64 -2.62
N LYS A 187 -6.57 -22.68 -3.42
CA LYS A 187 -7.38 -22.21 -4.55
C LYS A 187 -7.49 -23.28 -5.64
N SER A 188 -6.45 -24.10 -5.82
CA SER A 188 -6.44 -25.25 -6.72
C SER A 188 -7.59 -26.25 -6.45
N GLU A 189 -7.97 -26.47 -5.19
CA GLU A 189 -9.10 -27.33 -4.83
C GLU A 189 -10.46 -26.71 -5.17
N ARG A 190 -10.50 -25.41 -5.47
CA ARG A 190 -11.72 -24.64 -5.73
C ARG A 190 -11.98 -24.40 -7.22
N MET A 191 -11.18 -24.99 -8.11
CA MET A 191 -11.36 -24.89 -9.56
C MET A 191 -12.78 -25.17 -10.04
N PRO A 192 -13.51 -26.20 -9.53
CA PRO A 192 -14.91 -26.42 -9.92
C PRO A 192 -15.82 -25.20 -9.67
N ILE A 193 -15.63 -24.51 -8.53
CA ILE A 193 -16.39 -23.30 -8.19
C ILE A 193 -16.09 -22.20 -9.22
N TYR A 194 -14.82 -22.02 -9.60
CA TYR A 194 -14.43 -21.00 -10.57
C TYR A 194 -15.02 -21.30 -11.95
N TYR A 195 -14.99 -22.56 -12.38
CA TYR A 195 -15.61 -22.96 -13.65
C TYR A 195 -17.11 -22.73 -13.68
N ASP A 196 -17.82 -23.00 -12.58
CA ASP A 196 -19.25 -22.70 -12.48
C ASP A 196 -19.54 -21.20 -12.56
N TYR A 197 -18.71 -20.35 -11.94
CA TYR A 197 -18.83 -18.90 -12.09
C TYR A 197 -18.50 -18.44 -13.51
N CYS A 198 -17.48 -19.00 -14.17
CA CYS A 198 -17.19 -18.71 -15.57
C CYS A 198 -18.40 -19.04 -16.47
N LYS A 199 -19.01 -20.23 -16.30
CA LYS A 199 -20.22 -20.61 -17.04
C LYS A 199 -21.36 -19.61 -16.84
N LYS A 200 -21.61 -19.18 -15.59
CA LYS A 200 -22.61 -18.14 -15.28
C LYS A 200 -22.31 -16.81 -15.96
N LEU A 201 -21.04 -16.37 -15.94
CA LEU A 201 -20.63 -15.13 -16.59
C LEU A 201 -20.76 -15.19 -18.11
N ILE A 202 -20.46 -16.35 -18.73
CA ILE A 202 -20.69 -16.58 -20.16
C ILE A 202 -22.19 -16.48 -20.47
N GLN A 203 -23.03 -17.13 -19.67
CA GLN A 203 -24.49 -17.06 -19.82
C GLN A 203 -25.05 -15.64 -19.68
N MET A 204 -24.41 -14.80 -18.87
CA MET A 204 -24.75 -13.38 -18.72
C MET A 204 -24.21 -12.50 -19.86
N GLY A 205 -23.37 -13.04 -20.75
CA GLY A 205 -22.70 -12.28 -21.81
C GLY A 205 -21.57 -11.37 -21.31
N GLU A 206 -21.07 -11.58 -20.09
CA GLU A 206 -20.04 -10.75 -19.45
C GLU A 206 -18.61 -11.19 -19.80
N VAL A 207 -18.44 -12.45 -20.22
CA VAL A 207 -17.16 -13.02 -20.65
C VAL A 207 -17.33 -13.88 -21.90
N TYR A 208 -16.25 -14.10 -22.64
CA TYR A 208 -16.26 -14.77 -23.94
C TYR A 208 -14.95 -15.55 -24.17
N ALA A 209 -14.98 -16.62 -24.96
CA ALA A 209 -13.80 -17.41 -25.30
C ALA A 209 -13.02 -16.74 -26.45
N CYS A 210 -11.74 -16.43 -26.27
CA CYS A 210 -10.95 -15.76 -27.29
C CYS A 210 -9.88 -16.71 -27.82
N THR A 211 -9.90 -16.98 -29.13
CA THR A 211 -8.90 -17.79 -29.85
C THR A 211 -8.07 -16.91 -30.79
N CYS A 212 -7.81 -15.66 -30.39
CA CYS A 212 -6.90 -14.80 -31.13
C CYS A 212 -5.48 -15.12 -30.67
N GLU A 213 -4.54 -15.20 -31.63
CA GLU A 213 -3.11 -15.21 -31.31
C GLU A 213 -2.75 -14.05 -30.35
N PRO A 214 -1.90 -14.28 -29.33
CA PRO A 214 -1.60 -13.29 -28.29
C PRO A 214 -1.16 -11.92 -28.83
N GLU A 215 -0.31 -11.89 -29.85
CA GLU A 215 0.18 -10.68 -30.51
C GLU A 215 -0.95 -9.93 -31.22
N THR A 216 -1.85 -10.68 -31.86
CA THR A 216 -3.03 -10.11 -32.55
C THR A 216 -4.00 -9.51 -31.53
N PHE A 217 -4.26 -10.23 -30.43
CA PHE A 217 -5.10 -9.73 -29.34
C PHE A 217 -4.49 -8.48 -28.70
N LYS A 218 -3.18 -8.46 -28.48
CA LYS A 218 -2.46 -7.28 -27.99
C LYS A 218 -2.65 -6.08 -28.93
N GLY A 219 -2.58 -6.28 -30.24
CA GLY A 219 -2.87 -5.24 -31.23
C GLY A 219 -4.27 -4.64 -31.07
N PHE A 220 -5.30 -5.48 -30.88
CA PHE A 220 -6.66 -5.01 -30.60
C PHE A 220 -6.73 -4.21 -29.29
N LYS A 221 -6.17 -4.74 -28.20
CA LYS A 221 -6.17 -4.11 -26.88
C LYS A 221 -5.49 -2.73 -26.91
N ASP A 222 -4.30 -2.65 -27.51
CA ASP A 222 -3.50 -1.42 -27.55
C ASP A 222 -4.19 -0.35 -28.44
N ALA A 223 -4.88 -0.79 -29.50
CA ALA A 223 -5.74 0.06 -30.33
C ALA A 223 -7.11 0.37 -29.70
N LYS A 224 -7.42 -0.14 -28.50
CA LYS A 224 -8.73 -0.03 -27.82
C LYS A 224 -9.90 -0.52 -28.68
N LYS A 225 -9.67 -1.54 -29.50
CA LYS A 225 -10.67 -2.19 -30.36
C LYS A 225 -11.04 -3.54 -29.78
N ALA A 226 -12.31 -3.93 -29.93
CA ALA A 226 -12.75 -5.28 -29.61
C ALA A 226 -12.15 -6.28 -30.60
N CYS A 227 -11.70 -7.44 -30.10
CA CYS A 227 -11.42 -8.56 -30.99
C CYS A 227 -12.74 -9.13 -31.54
N PRO A 228 -12.74 -9.81 -32.71
CA PRO A 228 -13.95 -10.36 -33.31
C PRO A 228 -14.74 -11.29 -32.38
N HIS A 229 -14.04 -12.10 -31.57
CA HIS A 229 -14.65 -13.05 -30.63
C HIS A 229 -15.46 -12.38 -29.51
N ARG A 230 -15.29 -11.07 -29.25
CA ARG A 230 -16.08 -10.35 -28.24
C ARG A 230 -17.58 -10.31 -28.58
N ALA A 231 -17.93 -10.43 -29.87
CA ALA A 231 -19.30 -10.38 -30.35
C ALA A 231 -19.90 -11.78 -30.63
N GLN A 232 -19.22 -12.86 -30.23
CA GLN A 232 -19.71 -14.22 -30.43
C GLN A 232 -21.01 -14.48 -29.63
N ALA A 233 -21.78 -15.48 -30.05
CA ALA A 233 -22.97 -15.89 -29.31
C ALA A 233 -22.57 -16.57 -27.98
N VAL A 234 -23.51 -16.60 -27.02
CA VAL A 234 -23.30 -17.25 -25.72
C VAL A 234 -22.99 -18.73 -25.90
N GLU A 235 -23.65 -19.36 -26.87
CA GLU A 235 -23.48 -20.76 -27.24
C GLU A 235 -22.05 -21.03 -27.73
N ASP A 236 -21.53 -20.19 -28.63
CA ASP A 236 -20.16 -20.30 -29.17
C ASP A 236 -19.12 -20.11 -28.05
N ALA A 237 -19.33 -19.13 -27.18
CA ALA A 237 -18.45 -18.88 -26.04
C ALA A 237 -18.44 -20.05 -25.04
N MET A 238 -19.61 -20.67 -24.81
CA MET A 238 -19.75 -21.84 -23.94
C MET A 238 -19.08 -23.08 -24.54
N GLU A 239 -19.26 -23.31 -25.85
CA GLU A 239 -18.59 -24.40 -26.57
C GLU A 239 -17.06 -24.22 -26.52
N GLY A 240 -16.57 -23.01 -26.80
CA GLY A 240 -15.15 -22.69 -26.71
C GLY A 240 -14.59 -22.93 -25.30
N PHE A 241 -15.31 -22.50 -24.26
CA PHE A 241 -14.89 -22.73 -22.88
C PHE A 241 -14.88 -24.23 -22.51
N GLN A 242 -15.90 -24.99 -22.91
CA GLN A 242 -15.95 -26.44 -22.66
C GLN A 242 -14.80 -27.15 -23.37
N LYS A 243 -14.51 -26.76 -24.62
CA LYS A 243 -13.38 -27.29 -25.39
C LYS A 243 -12.03 -26.98 -24.74
N MET A 244 -11.86 -25.82 -24.09
CA MET A 244 -10.66 -25.52 -23.29
C MET A 244 -10.51 -26.48 -22.10
N LEU A 245 -11.60 -26.77 -21.39
CA LEU A 245 -11.58 -27.70 -20.25
C LEU A 245 -11.29 -29.15 -20.68
N ASP A 246 -11.74 -29.53 -21.88
CA ASP A 246 -11.54 -30.86 -22.45
C ASP A 246 -10.16 -31.01 -23.12
N GLY A 247 -9.31 -29.97 -23.11
CA GLY A 247 -7.98 -29.98 -23.72
C GLY A 247 -7.99 -29.95 -25.26
N GLY A 248 -9.05 -29.42 -25.86
CA GLY A 248 -9.20 -29.32 -27.32
C GLY A 248 -8.44 -28.16 -27.98
N TYR A 249 -7.66 -27.40 -27.20
CA TYR A 249 -6.81 -26.29 -27.64
C TYR A 249 -5.38 -26.50 -27.15
N GLU A 250 -4.42 -25.94 -27.88
CA GLU A 250 -3.03 -25.92 -27.43
C GLU A 250 -2.83 -24.83 -26.37
N GLU A 251 -1.76 -24.94 -25.59
CA GLU A 251 -1.47 -23.95 -24.56
C GLU A 251 -1.16 -22.59 -25.20
N GLY A 252 -2.00 -21.59 -24.93
CA GLY A 252 -1.82 -20.21 -25.42
C GLY A 252 -2.52 -19.88 -26.74
N SER A 253 -3.24 -20.83 -27.35
CA SER A 253 -4.04 -20.63 -28.58
C SER A 253 -5.42 -20.01 -28.33
#